data_AF-A0A672PBE0-F1
#
_entry.id   AF-A0A672PBE0-F1
#
_cell.length_a   1.000
_cell.length_b   1.000
_cell.length_c   1.000
_cell.angle_alpha   90.00
_cell.angle_beta   90.00
_cell.angle_gamma   90.00
#
_symmetry.space_group_name_H-M   'P 1'
#
loop_
_entity.id
_entity.type
_entity.pdbx_description
1 polymer ?
#
loop_
_entity_poly.entity_id
_entity_poly.type
_entity_poly.pdbx_seq_one_letter_code
_entity_poly.pdbx_strand_id
1 'polypeptide(L)'
;MWLISITFLSIGYGDMVPNTYCGKGVCLLTGIMGAGCTALVVAVVARKLELTKAEKHVHNFMMDTQLCKRVKNTAANVLRETWLIYKHTKLVKKIDHAKVRKHQRKFLQAIHQLRSVKMEQRKLNDQANTLVDLAKTQNVMYDLVSELQERSEELEKRIGHLEAKLDSINSSLQALPGLLSQAIQQQQHHLLDGLTQRGFTLTRPSSQTSERSWASSVHRRRSPSTAPHTSSDSG
;
A
#
# COMPACT_ATOMS: atom_id res chain seq x y z
N MET A 1 -57.83 -5.05 15.10
CA MET A 1 -56.85 -5.42 14.06
C MET A 1 -56.60 -4.28 13.07
N TRP A 2 -57.64 -3.63 12.53
CA TRP A 2 -57.50 -2.54 11.54
C TRP A 2 -56.59 -1.37 11.95
N LEU A 3 -56.77 -0.81 13.16
CA LEU A 3 -55.96 0.30 13.68
C LEU A 3 -54.46 -0.01 13.71
N ILE A 4 -54.09 -1.23 14.10
CA ILE A 4 -52.69 -1.68 14.24
C ILE A 4 -51.99 -1.71 12.87
N SER A 5 -52.67 -2.18 11.81
CA SER A 5 -52.12 -2.24 10.45
C SER A 5 -51.88 -0.85 9.85
N ILE A 6 -52.76 0.12 10.10
CA ILE A 6 -52.64 1.50 9.60
C ILE A 6 -51.54 2.26 10.34
N THR A 7 -51.43 2.06 11.65
CA THR A 7 -50.32 2.59 12.44
C THR A 7 -48.99 1.95 12.03
N PHE A 8 -48.95 0.64 11.77
CA PHE A 8 -47.75 -0.05 11.30
C PHE A 8 -47.27 0.49 9.95
N LEU A 9 -48.20 0.76 9.02
CA LEU A 9 -47.87 1.35 7.71
C LEU A 9 -47.67 2.88 7.77
N SER A 10 -47.76 3.48 8.96
CA SER A 10 -47.61 4.92 9.21
C SER A 10 -48.54 5.83 8.38
N ILE A 11 -49.75 5.36 8.03
CA ILE A 11 -50.73 6.16 7.25
C ILE A 11 -51.51 7.11 8.16
N GLY A 12 -52.07 6.60 9.27
CA GLY A 12 -52.73 7.41 10.30
C GLY A 12 -53.93 8.25 9.85
N TYR A 13 -55.00 7.62 9.34
CA TYR A 13 -56.21 8.32 8.90
C TYR A 13 -56.90 9.18 9.98
N GLY A 14 -56.79 8.81 11.26
CA GLY A 14 -57.27 9.61 12.39
C GLY A 14 -58.74 9.44 12.76
N ASP A 15 -59.45 8.49 12.14
CA ASP A 15 -60.85 8.14 12.36
C ASP A 15 -61.08 7.28 13.62
N MET A 16 -60.09 6.50 14.04
CA MET A 16 -60.05 5.82 15.34
C MET A 16 -58.76 6.16 16.09
N VAL A 17 -58.88 6.63 17.33
CA VAL A 17 -57.74 7.01 18.19
C VAL A 17 -57.84 6.28 19.54
N PRO A 18 -56.75 5.68 20.06
CA PRO A 18 -56.79 5.05 21.37
C PRO A 18 -56.90 6.10 22.48
N ASN A 19 -58.01 6.06 23.22
CA ASN A 19 -58.25 6.99 24.34
C ASN A 19 -57.50 6.60 25.62
N THR A 20 -57.22 5.31 25.83
CA THR A 20 -56.48 4.81 27.00
C THR A 20 -54.97 5.00 26.86
N TYR A 21 -54.27 5.28 27.97
CA TYR A 21 -52.80 5.37 28.00
C TYR A 21 -52.10 4.08 27.52
N CYS A 22 -52.64 2.90 27.87
CA CYS A 22 -52.11 1.62 27.41
C CYS A 22 -52.21 1.49 25.86
N GLY A 23 -53.36 1.83 25.28
CA GLY A 23 -53.55 1.83 23.82
C GLY A 23 -52.65 2.84 23.08
N LYS A 24 -52.38 4.01 23.67
CA LYS A 24 -51.42 4.99 23.12
C LYS A 24 -50.00 4.43 23.11
N GLY A 25 -49.59 3.74 24.18
CA GLY A 25 -48.30 3.05 24.24
C GLY A 25 -48.15 1.94 23.18
N VAL A 26 -49.17 1.09 23.02
CA VAL A 26 -49.16 0.03 22.01
C VAL A 26 -49.11 0.59 20.58
N CYS A 27 -49.85 1.68 20.33
CA CYS A 27 -49.82 2.39 19.03
C CYS A 27 -48.42 2.93 18.72
N LEU A 28 -47.76 3.55 19.69
CA LEU A 28 -46.41 4.10 19.54
C LEU A 28 -45.37 3.00 19.27
N LEU A 29 -45.42 1.89 20.03
CA LEU A 29 -44.53 0.74 19.80
C LEU A 29 -44.75 0.10 18.43
N THR A 30 -46.01 -0.02 18.00
CA THR A 30 -46.37 -0.55 16.67
C THR A 30 -45.83 0.35 15.55
N GLY A 31 -45.90 1.68 15.73
CA GLY A 31 -45.35 2.64 14.77
C GLY A 31 -43.83 2.53 14.64
N ILE A 32 -43.11 2.39 15.76
CA ILE A 32 -41.65 2.19 15.77
C ILE A 32 -41.27 0.89 15.05
N MET A 33 -41.98 -0.21 15.33
CA MET A 33 -41.76 -1.48 14.65
C MET A 33 -42.05 -1.41 13.15
N GLY A 34 -43.13 -0.71 12.76
CA GLY A 34 -43.49 -0.51 11.35
C GLY A 34 -42.48 0.31 10.57
N ALA A 35 -41.98 1.39 11.17
CA ALA A 35 -40.89 2.19 10.63
C ALA A 35 -39.60 1.35 10.49
N GLY A 36 -39.25 0.56 11.51
CA GLY A 36 -38.11 -0.35 11.47
C GLY A 36 -38.22 -1.40 10.36
N CYS A 37 -39.39 -2.02 10.20
CA CYS A 37 -39.65 -2.96 9.11
C CYS A 37 -39.50 -2.31 7.74
N THR A 38 -40.05 -1.10 7.56
CA THR A 38 -39.94 -0.34 6.31
C THR A 38 -38.49 0.02 5.99
N ALA A 39 -37.72 0.46 6.98
CA ALA A 39 -36.29 0.76 6.83
C ALA A 39 -35.49 -0.47 6.40
N LEU A 40 -35.76 -1.64 7.00
CA LEU A 40 -35.13 -2.90 6.61
C LEU A 40 -35.46 -3.28 5.17
N VAL A 41 -36.73 -3.16 4.76
CA VAL A 41 -37.16 -3.44 3.38
C VAL A 41 -36.45 -2.52 2.40
N VAL A 42 -36.42 -1.21 2.64
CA VAL A 42 -35.72 -0.25 1.78
C VAL A 42 -34.22 -0.57 1.70
N ALA A 43 -33.58 -0.91 2.82
CA ALA A 43 -32.17 -1.29 2.84
C ALA A 43 -31.88 -2.58 2.06
N VAL A 44 -32.76 -3.59 2.15
CA VAL A 44 -32.63 -4.84 1.38
C VAL A 44 -32.85 -4.59 -0.11
N VAL A 45 -33.87 -3.80 -0.47
CA VAL A 45 -34.15 -3.44 -1.85
C VAL A 45 -32.97 -2.66 -2.44
N ALA A 46 -32.41 -1.69 -1.72
CA ALA A 46 -31.22 -0.96 -2.14
C ALA A 46 -30.05 -1.91 -2.44
N ARG A 47 -29.73 -2.84 -1.54
CA ARG A 47 -28.67 -3.86 -1.74
C ARG A 47 -28.94 -4.80 -2.92
N LYS A 48 -30.20 -5.08 -3.24
CA LYS A 48 -30.59 -5.91 -4.39
C LYS A 48 -30.60 -5.13 -5.71
N LEU A 49 -30.74 -3.81 -5.65
CA LEU A 49 -30.68 -2.91 -6.80
C LEU A 49 -29.25 -2.42 -7.10
N GLU A 50 -28.33 -2.54 -6.15
CA GLU A 50 -26.90 -2.41 -6.39
C GLU A 50 -26.44 -3.54 -7.32
N LEU A 51 -26.31 -3.23 -8.61
CA LEU A 51 -25.83 -4.19 -9.62
C LEU A 51 -24.56 -4.88 -9.12
N THR A 52 -24.54 -6.20 -9.25
CA THR A 52 -23.36 -6.99 -8.90
C THR A 52 -22.16 -6.58 -9.75
N LYS A 53 -20.94 -6.79 -9.23
CA LYS A 53 -19.69 -6.42 -9.92
C LYS A 53 -19.61 -7.01 -11.35
N ALA A 54 -20.17 -8.20 -11.57
CA ALA A 54 -20.23 -8.87 -12.86
C ALA A 54 -21.24 -8.20 -13.82
N GLU A 55 -22.46 -7.89 -13.36
CA GLU A 55 -23.48 -7.21 -14.17
C GLU A 55 -23.00 -5.80 -14.57
N LYS A 56 -22.33 -5.09 -13.67
CA LYS A 56 -21.73 -3.79 -13.96
C LYS A 56 -20.67 -3.88 -15.06
N HIS A 57 -19.86 -4.94 -15.06
CA HIS A 57 -18.85 -5.15 -16.10
C HIS A 57 -19.49 -5.44 -17.46
N VAL A 58 -20.52 -6.29 -17.50
CA VAL A 58 -21.28 -6.57 -18.73
C VAL A 58 -22.01 -5.32 -19.23
N HIS A 59 -22.64 -4.54 -18.35
CA HIS A 59 -23.30 -3.28 -18.70
C HIS A 59 -22.30 -2.27 -19.25
N ASN A 60 -21.12 -2.14 -18.63
CA ASN A 60 -20.07 -1.25 -19.12
C ASN A 60 -19.58 -1.67 -20.51
N PHE A 61 -19.33 -2.96 -20.72
CA PHE A 61 -18.93 -3.49 -22.02
C PHE A 61 -20.00 -3.25 -23.10
N MET A 62 -21.28 -3.48 -22.76
CA MET A 62 -22.40 -3.23 -23.67
C MET A 62 -22.52 -1.74 -24.01
N MET A 63 -22.42 -0.87 -23.01
CA MET A 63 -22.47 0.58 -23.18
C MET A 63 -21.31 1.10 -24.04
N ASP A 64 -20.08 0.62 -23.79
CA ASP A 64 -18.89 0.96 -24.59
C ASP A 64 -19.05 0.52 -26.05
N THR A 65 -19.59 -0.69 -26.26
CA THR A 65 -19.87 -1.20 -27.62
C THR A 65 -20.91 -0.33 -28.33
N GLN A 66 -21.96 0.09 -27.64
CA GLN A 66 -23.00 0.95 -28.21
C GLN A 66 -22.48 2.36 -28.51
N LEU A 67 -21.67 2.95 -27.61
CA LEU A 67 -21.10 4.27 -27.81
C LEU A 67 -20.09 4.27 -28.97
N CYS A 68 -19.24 3.25 -29.09
CA CYS A 68 -18.35 3.11 -30.23
C CYS A 68 -19.13 3.05 -31.57
N LYS A 69 -20.24 2.30 -31.61
CA LYS A 69 -21.14 2.28 -32.78
C LYS A 69 -21.76 3.65 -33.05
N ARG A 70 -22.21 4.36 -32.00
CA ARG A 70 -22.82 5.69 -32.11
C ARG A 70 -21.82 6.73 -32.64
N VAL A 71 -20.58 6.75 -32.13
CA VAL A 71 -19.50 7.63 -32.63
C VAL A 71 -19.28 7.42 -34.12
N LYS A 72 -19.15 6.17 -34.57
CA LYS A 72 -18.94 5.83 -35.98
C LYS A 72 -20.11 6.29 -36.85
N ASN A 73 -21.36 6.07 -36.41
CA ASN A 73 -22.55 6.49 -37.13
C ASN A 73 -22.66 8.02 -37.22
N THR A 74 -22.45 8.74 -36.10
CA THR A 74 -22.50 10.20 -36.10
C THR A 74 -21.36 10.80 -36.93
N ALA A 75 -20.16 10.23 -36.88
CA ALA A 75 -19.06 10.66 -37.74
C ALA A 75 -19.38 10.47 -39.24
N ALA A 76 -20.01 9.35 -39.61
CA ALA A 76 -20.48 9.12 -40.98
C ALA A 76 -21.52 10.18 -41.40
N ASN A 77 -22.43 10.57 -40.50
CA ASN A 77 -23.40 11.63 -40.77
C ASN A 77 -22.73 13.01 -40.95
N VAL A 78 -21.68 13.31 -40.18
CA VAL A 78 -20.88 14.53 -40.38
C VAL A 78 -20.29 14.55 -41.79
N LEU A 79 -19.62 13.47 -42.21
CA LEU A 79 -19.04 13.36 -43.55
C LEU A 79 -20.11 13.48 -44.66
N ARG A 80 -21.24 12.79 -44.49
CA ARG A 80 -22.38 12.84 -45.41
C ARG A 80 -22.90 14.27 -45.59
N GLU A 81 -23.15 14.98 -44.49
CA GLU A 81 -23.69 16.35 -44.57
C GLU A 81 -22.63 17.33 -45.08
N THR A 82 -21.34 17.17 -44.76
CA THR A 82 -20.25 17.95 -45.36
C THR A 82 -20.20 17.77 -46.88
N TRP A 83 -20.28 16.53 -47.36
CA TRP A 83 -20.33 16.25 -48.80
C TRP A 83 -21.56 16.87 -49.47
N LEU A 84 -22.75 16.75 -48.86
CA LEU A 84 -23.98 17.31 -49.42
C LEU A 84 -23.97 18.84 -49.46
N ILE A 85 -23.36 19.50 -48.46
CA ILE A 85 -23.12 20.94 -48.48
C ILE A 85 -22.20 21.29 -49.64
N TYR A 86 -21.07 20.59 -49.79
CA TYR A 86 -20.12 20.84 -50.88
C TYR A 86 -20.78 20.65 -52.25
N LYS A 87 -21.52 19.54 -52.43
CA LYS A 87 -22.27 19.26 -53.66
C LYS A 87 -23.22 20.41 -54.02
N HIS A 88 -24.06 20.85 -53.08
CA HIS A 88 -25.08 21.86 -53.34
C HIS A 88 -24.57 23.30 -53.37
N THR A 89 -23.30 23.55 -53.00
CA THR A 89 -22.67 24.88 -53.04
C THR A 89 -21.64 25.04 -54.16
N LYS A 90 -20.95 23.97 -54.58
CA LYS A 90 -19.82 24.02 -55.53
C LYS A 90 -20.00 23.19 -56.80
N LEU A 91 -20.81 22.12 -56.78
CA LEU A 91 -20.96 21.21 -57.93
C LEU A 91 -22.24 21.44 -58.75
N VAL A 92 -23.07 22.45 -58.41
CA VAL A 92 -24.32 22.74 -59.11
C VAL A 92 -24.26 24.14 -59.73
N LYS A 93 -24.74 24.24 -60.98
CA LYS A 93 -24.73 25.47 -61.80
C LYS A 93 -25.57 26.63 -61.22
N LYS A 94 -26.61 26.31 -60.44
CA LYS A 94 -27.43 27.26 -59.66
C LYS A 94 -27.57 26.78 -58.22
N ILE A 95 -27.24 27.63 -57.26
CA ILE A 95 -27.22 27.28 -55.83
C ILE A 95 -28.64 27.35 -55.26
N ASP A 96 -29.08 26.28 -54.60
CA ASP A 96 -30.34 26.24 -53.85
C ASP A 96 -30.08 26.52 -52.37
N HIS A 97 -30.24 27.78 -51.96
CA HIS A 97 -29.98 28.23 -50.58
C HIS A 97 -30.88 27.54 -49.54
N ALA A 98 -32.08 27.07 -49.92
CA ALA A 98 -32.96 26.37 -48.97
C ALA A 98 -32.42 24.96 -48.65
N LYS A 99 -31.94 24.22 -49.66
CA LYS A 99 -31.29 22.92 -49.46
C LYS A 99 -29.98 23.04 -48.70
N VAL A 100 -29.16 24.04 -49.02
CA VAL A 100 -27.89 24.29 -48.30
C VAL A 100 -28.15 24.56 -46.81
N ARG A 101 -29.11 25.44 -46.46
CA ARG A 101 -29.47 25.69 -45.05
C ARG A 101 -30.00 24.46 -44.33
N LYS A 102 -30.69 23.55 -45.03
CA LYS A 102 -31.16 22.28 -44.45
C LYS A 102 -29.97 21.36 -44.12
N HIS A 103 -29.03 21.20 -45.04
CA HIS A 103 -27.83 20.37 -44.82
C HIS A 103 -26.88 20.99 -43.78
N GLN A 104 -26.75 22.32 -43.74
CA GLN A 104 -25.99 23.03 -42.70
C GLN A 104 -26.55 22.80 -41.29
N ARG A 105 -27.87 22.85 -41.11
CA ARG A 105 -28.51 22.53 -39.81
C ARG A 105 -28.25 21.08 -39.39
N LYS A 106 -28.37 20.13 -40.32
CA LYS A 106 -28.08 18.72 -40.06
C LYS A 106 -26.61 18.47 -39.76
N PHE A 107 -25.70 19.14 -40.47
CA PHE A 107 -24.27 19.11 -40.20
C PHE A 107 -23.96 19.60 -38.79
N LEU A 108 -24.49 20.77 -38.41
CA LEU A 108 -24.28 21.33 -37.07
C LEU A 108 -24.83 20.39 -35.99
N GLN A 109 -26.02 19.82 -36.20
CA GLN A 109 -26.60 18.82 -35.32
C GLN A 109 -25.71 17.58 -35.18
N ALA A 110 -25.18 17.06 -36.28
CA ALA A 110 -24.27 15.91 -36.27
C ALA A 110 -22.96 16.21 -35.54
N ILE A 111 -22.40 17.42 -35.69
CA ILE A 111 -21.22 17.88 -34.94
C ILE A 111 -21.50 17.96 -33.43
N HIS A 112 -22.64 18.54 -33.03
CA HIS A 112 -23.03 18.60 -31.63
C HIS A 112 -23.24 17.21 -31.03
N GLN A 113 -23.93 16.32 -31.75
CA GLN A 113 -24.09 14.92 -31.35
C GLN A 113 -22.72 14.23 -31.21
N LEU A 114 -21.81 14.40 -32.17
CA LEU A 114 -20.48 13.78 -32.11
C LEU A 114 -19.68 14.26 -30.89
N ARG A 115 -19.75 15.55 -30.57
CA ARG A 115 -19.11 16.11 -29.37
C ARG A 115 -19.72 15.55 -28.09
N SER A 116 -21.05 15.47 -28.01
CA SER A 116 -21.76 14.90 -26.86
C SER A 116 -21.37 13.43 -26.64
N VAL A 117 -21.39 12.61 -27.68
CA VAL A 117 -21.01 11.18 -27.58
C VAL A 117 -19.53 11.02 -27.25
N LYS A 118 -18.65 11.88 -27.79
CA LYS A 118 -17.22 11.89 -27.44
C LYS A 118 -16.97 12.29 -25.98
N MET A 119 -17.78 13.18 -25.42
CA MET A 119 -17.70 13.52 -23.98
C MET A 119 -18.18 12.36 -23.11
N GLU A 120 -19.27 11.70 -23.51
CA GLU A 120 -19.80 10.50 -22.83
C GLU A 120 -18.77 9.36 -22.84
N GLN A 121 -18.13 9.10 -23.99
CA GLN A 121 -17.05 8.11 -24.10
C GLN A 121 -15.86 8.43 -23.18
N ARG A 122 -15.46 9.70 -23.07
CA ARG A 122 -14.37 10.12 -22.18
C ARG A 122 -14.70 9.86 -20.72
N LYS A 123 -15.93 10.18 -20.29
CA LYS A 123 -16.37 9.93 -18.91
C LYS A 123 -16.28 8.44 -18.54
N LEU A 124 -16.68 7.53 -19.42
CA LEU A 124 -16.56 6.09 -19.17
C LEU A 124 -15.11 5.62 -19.15
N ASN A 125 -14.28 6.15 -20.06
CA ASN A 125 -12.86 5.84 -20.08
C ASN A 125 -12.16 6.30 -18.80
N ASP A 126 -12.47 7.50 -18.31
CA ASP A 126 -11.91 8.02 -17.06
C ASP A 126 -12.34 7.18 -15.85
N GLN A 127 -13.60 6.71 -15.82
CA GLN A 127 -14.07 5.75 -14.81
C GLN A 127 -13.34 4.40 -14.88
N ALA A 128 -13.03 3.88 -16.06
CA ALA A 128 -12.24 2.67 -16.21
C ALA A 128 -10.78 2.87 -15.76
N ASN A 129 -10.17 4.01 -16.12
CA ASN A 129 -8.79 4.34 -15.75
C ASN A 129 -8.63 4.50 -14.25
N THR A 130 -9.57 5.12 -13.54
CA THR A 130 -9.49 5.25 -12.07
C THR A 130 -9.40 3.90 -11.35
N LEU A 131 -10.12 2.86 -11.81
CA LEU A 131 -10.03 1.52 -11.22
C LEU A 131 -8.68 0.87 -11.52
N VAL A 132 -8.17 1.04 -12.74
CA VAL A 132 -6.87 0.52 -13.16
C VAL A 132 -5.73 1.20 -12.38
N ASP A 133 -5.80 2.52 -12.21
CA ASP A 133 -4.79 3.29 -11.49
C ASP A 133 -4.80 2.97 -9.99
N LEU A 134 -5.97 2.66 -9.41
CA LEU A 134 -6.07 2.13 -8.05
C LEU A 134 -5.36 0.77 -7.92
N ALA A 135 -5.59 -0.15 -8.87
CA ALA A 135 -4.92 -1.45 -8.87
C ALA A 135 -3.40 -1.32 -9.03
N LYS A 136 -2.93 -0.41 -9.91
CA LYS A 136 -1.49 -0.12 -10.04
C LYS A 136 -0.91 0.47 -8.75
N THR A 137 -1.62 1.41 -8.12
CA THR A 137 -1.20 2.01 -6.84
C THR A 137 -1.09 0.93 -5.76
N GLN A 138 -2.02 -0.03 -5.73
CA GLN A 138 -1.97 -1.16 -4.81
C GLN A 138 -0.74 -2.04 -5.04
N ASN A 139 -0.39 -2.36 -6.29
CA ASN A 139 0.82 -3.12 -6.60
C ASN A 139 2.09 -2.39 -6.15
N VAL A 140 2.24 -1.12 -6.52
CA VAL A 140 3.38 -0.30 -6.10
C VAL A 140 3.48 -0.21 -4.57
N MET A 141 2.33 -0.09 -3.89
CA MET A 141 2.28 -0.06 -2.43
C MET A 141 2.71 -1.39 -1.81
N TYR A 142 2.30 -2.53 -2.37
CA TYR A 142 2.77 -3.83 -1.91
C TYR A 142 4.28 -3.99 -2.05
N ASP A 143 4.83 -3.60 -3.20
CA ASP A 143 6.28 -3.66 -3.43
C ASP A 143 7.04 -2.80 -2.41
N LEU A 144 6.58 -1.57 -2.18
CA LEU A 144 7.20 -0.67 -1.20
C LEU A 144 7.11 -1.19 0.24
N VAL A 145 5.96 -1.76 0.63
CA VAL A 145 5.78 -2.34 1.97
C VAL A 145 6.68 -3.57 2.15
N SER A 146 6.80 -4.41 1.12
CA SER A 146 7.72 -5.55 1.14
C SER A 146 9.16 -5.10 1.32
N GLU A 147 9.60 -4.09 0.57
CA GLU A 147 10.95 -3.54 0.68
C GLU A 147 11.20 -2.90 2.06
N LEU A 148 10.19 -2.23 2.62
CA LEU A 148 10.26 -1.66 3.96
C LEU A 148 10.34 -2.73 5.04
N GLN A 149 9.59 -3.82 4.90
CA GLN A 149 9.64 -4.95 5.83
C GLN A 149 11.00 -5.65 5.78
N GLU A 150 11.56 -5.87 4.59
CA GLU A 150 12.91 -6.43 4.43
C GLU A 150 13.97 -5.55 5.14
N ARG A 151 13.90 -4.22 4.96
CA ARG A 151 14.77 -3.29 5.69
C ARG A 151 14.53 -3.31 7.19
N SER A 152 13.29 -3.46 7.65
CA SER A 152 12.96 -3.57 9.07
C SER A 152 13.59 -4.82 9.68
N GLU A 153 13.49 -5.97 9.01
CA GLU A 153 14.12 -7.22 9.44
C GLU A 153 15.65 -7.10 9.47
N GLU A 154 16.26 -6.41 8.50
CA GLU A 154 17.70 -6.15 8.54
C GLU A 154 18.09 -5.27 9.74
N LEU A 155 17.31 -4.23 10.03
CA LEU A 155 17.54 -3.36 11.18
C LEU A 155 17.39 -4.12 12.51
N GLU A 156 16.35 -4.93 12.66
CA GLU A 156 16.17 -5.79 13.83
C GLU A 156 17.36 -6.74 14.02
N LYS A 157 17.85 -7.37 12.94
CA LYS A 157 19.07 -8.19 12.99
C LYS A 157 20.27 -7.39 13.47
N ARG A 158 20.47 -6.16 12.98
CA ARG A 158 21.57 -5.29 13.42
C ARG A 158 21.44 -4.88 14.88
N ILE A 159 20.23 -4.60 15.35
CA ILE A 159 19.95 -4.30 16.76
C ILE A 159 20.28 -5.52 17.63
N GLY A 160 19.82 -6.72 17.26
CA GLY A 160 20.14 -7.95 17.99
C GLY A 160 21.66 -8.23 18.06
N HIS A 161 22.42 -7.93 16.99
CA HIS A 161 23.88 -8.03 17.02
C HIS A 161 24.51 -6.99 17.96
N LEU A 162 23.97 -5.78 18.03
CA LEU A 162 24.43 -4.74 18.96
C LEU A 162 24.13 -5.12 20.41
N GLU A 163 22.93 -5.64 20.68
CA GLU A 163 22.55 -6.17 22.01
C GLU A 163 23.51 -7.28 22.45
N ALA A 164 23.78 -8.26 21.59
CA ALA A 164 24.73 -9.34 21.89
C ALA A 164 26.15 -8.83 22.18
N LYS A 165 26.63 -7.82 21.45
CA LYS A 165 27.92 -7.18 21.75
C LYS A 165 27.90 -6.45 23.09
N LEU A 166 26.79 -5.82 23.43
CA LEU A 166 26.62 -5.08 24.68
C LEU A 166 26.59 -6.03 25.88
N ASP A 167 25.91 -7.17 25.75
CA ASP A 167 25.93 -8.24 26.75
C ASP A 167 27.33 -8.82 26.96
N SER A 168 28.10 -9.03 25.88
CA SER A 168 29.50 -9.48 25.97
C SER A 168 30.41 -8.48 26.69
N ILE A 169 30.20 -7.18 26.47
CA ILE A 169 30.91 -6.13 27.20
C ILE A 169 30.51 -6.15 28.67
N ASN A 170 29.21 -6.26 28.96
CA ASN A 170 28.69 -6.31 30.32
C ASN A 170 29.23 -7.53 31.10
N SER A 171 29.27 -8.72 30.48
CA SER A 171 29.84 -9.92 31.10
C SER A 171 31.35 -9.76 31.36
N SER A 172 32.07 -9.14 30.44
CA SER A 172 33.51 -8.86 30.59
C SER A 172 33.77 -7.89 31.75
N LEU A 173 32.93 -6.87 31.90
CA LEU A 173 32.97 -5.92 33.03
C LEU A 173 32.62 -6.58 34.37
N GLN A 174 31.68 -7.52 34.39
CA GLN A 174 31.35 -8.28 35.60
C GLN A 174 32.43 -9.30 36.00
N ALA A 175 33.14 -9.88 35.03
CA ALA A 175 34.24 -10.81 35.27
C ALA A 175 35.54 -10.10 35.71
N LEU A 176 35.71 -8.83 35.32
CA LEU A 176 36.90 -8.03 35.59
C LEU A 176 37.31 -7.98 37.07
N PRO A 177 36.41 -7.71 38.04
CA PRO A 177 36.74 -7.70 39.47
C PRO A 177 37.30 -9.03 39.98
N GLY A 178 36.73 -10.16 39.53
CA GLY A 178 37.18 -11.50 39.93
C GLY A 178 38.56 -11.85 39.35
N LEU A 179 38.81 -11.46 38.10
CA LEU A 179 40.15 -11.59 37.49
C LEU A 179 41.16 -10.67 38.17
N LEU A 180 40.75 -9.45 38.55
CA LEU A 180 41.61 -8.51 39.28
C LEU A 180 41.96 -9.05 40.67
N SER A 181 40.99 -9.64 41.39
CA SER A 181 41.26 -10.24 42.70
C SER A 181 42.19 -11.45 42.60
N GLN A 182 42.03 -12.28 41.56
CA GLN A 182 42.94 -13.40 41.30
C GLN A 182 44.36 -12.91 40.98
N ALA A 183 44.50 -11.88 40.15
CA ALA A 183 45.81 -11.30 39.83
C ALA A 183 46.47 -10.67 41.06
N ILE A 184 45.71 -9.97 41.91
CA ILE A 184 46.22 -9.40 43.17
C ILE A 184 46.65 -10.52 44.12
N GLN A 185 45.86 -11.59 44.29
CA GLN A 185 46.23 -12.74 45.12
C GLN A 185 47.47 -13.45 44.59
N GLN A 186 47.55 -13.69 43.27
CA GLN A 186 48.74 -14.27 42.66
C GLN A 186 49.97 -13.39 42.87
N GLN A 187 49.84 -12.07 42.75
CA GLN A 187 50.95 -11.14 42.97
C GLN A 187 51.37 -11.08 44.44
N GLN A 188 50.42 -11.17 45.39
CA GLN A 188 50.73 -11.30 46.81
C GLN A 188 51.45 -12.61 47.11
N HIS A 189 50.98 -13.74 46.56
CA HIS A 189 51.67 -15.03 46.70
C HIS A 189 53.08 -14.98 46.13
N HIS A 190 53.26 -14.38 44.95
CA HIS A 190 54.58 -14.25 44.32
C HIS A 190 55.53 -13.31 45.10
N LEU A 191 55.01 -12.25 45.73
CA LEU A 191 55.78 -11.39 46.65
C LEU A 191 56.12 -12.12 47.95
N LEU A 192 55.21 -12.93 48.47
CA LEU A 192 55.45 -13.74 49.67
C LEU A 192 56.51 -14.82 49.39
N ASP A 193 56.42 -15.50 48.24
CA ASP A 193 57.40 -16.48 47.76
C ASP A 193 58.77 -15.84 47.47
N GLY A 194 58.78 -14.61 46.94
CA GLY A 194 60.00 -13.82 46.80
C GLY A 194 60.61 -13.40 48.13
N LEU A 195 59.81 -13.17 49.17
CA LEU A 195 60.27 -12.85 50.53
C LEU A 195 60.75 -14.10 51.28
N THR A 196 60.12 -15.25 51.11
CA THR A 196 60.61 -16.54 51.66
C THR A 196 61.88 -17.00 50.95
N GLN A 197 62.03 -16.78 49.64
CA GLN A 197 63.31 -17.00 48.95
C GLN A 197 64.41 -16.04 49.43
N ARG A 198 64.07 -14.81 49.82
CA ARG A 198 65.04 -13.83 50.34
C ARG A 198 65.36 -14.00 51.83
N GLY A 199 64.47 -14.65 52.59
CA GLY A 199 64.73 -15.12 53.96
C GLY A 199 65.55 -16.42 54.03
N PHE A 200 65.74 -17.10 52.89
CA PHE A 200 66.44 -18.37 52.79
C PHE A 200 67.72 -18.25 51.94
N THR A 201 68.60 -17.31 52.27
CA THR A 201 69.97 -17.25 51.71
C THR A 201 71.03 -17.27 52.80
N LEU A 202 71.14 -18.42 53.48
CA LEU A 202 72.39 -18.91 54.07
C LEU A 202 72.24 -20.44 54.15
N THR A 203 72.50 -21.22 53.11
CA THR A 203 73.86 -21.65 52.78
C THR A 203 73.82 -22.51 51.52
N ARG A 204 74.72 -22.21 50.57
CA ARG A 204 75.22 -23.08 49.50
C ARG A 204 76.49 -23.76 50.04
N PRO A 205 77.04 -24.89 49.49
CA PRO A 205 77.75 -24.85 48.19
C PRO A 205 77.64 -26.15 47.33
N SER A 206 77.57 -26.06 45.98
CA SER A 206 78.63 -26.43 44.98
C SER A 206 78.59 -27.91 44.53
N SER A 207 78.78 -28.33 43.25
CA SER A 207 79.39 -27.71 42.05
C SER A 207 79.32 -28.66 40.82
N GLN A 208 79.25 -28.04 39.61
CA GLN A 208 79.87 -28.43 38.30
C GLN A 208 79.34 -29.70 37.57
N THR A 209 79.22 -29.82 36.23
CA THR A 209 79.68 -29.07 35.03
C THR A 209 79.08 -29.71 33.75
N SER A 210 79.11 -28.95 32.64
CA SER A 210 78.95 -29.33 31.21
C SER A 210 77.53 -29.60 30.67
N GLU A 211 77.10 -29.18 29.47
CA GLU A 211 77.76 -28.46 28.38
C GLU A 211 76.72 -27.84 27.42
N ARG A 212 77.08 -26.69 26.85
CA ARG A 212 76.74 -26.09 25.54
C ARG A 212 75.59 -26.69 24.71
N SER A 213 74.71 -25.81 24.22
CA SER A 213 74.43 -25.66 22.78
C SER A 213 73.80 -24.30 22.48
N TRP A 214 74.55 -23.47 21.79
CA TRP A 214 74.11 -22.26 21.11
C TRP A 214 73.45 -22.62 19.79
N ALA A 215 72.32 -22.00 19.44
CA ALA A 215 71.99 -21.73 18.04
C ALA A 215 70.96 -20.59 17.92
N SER A 216 71.51 -19.46 17.50
CA SER A 216 70.93 -18.28 16.89
C SER A 216 69.93 -18.58 15.77
N SER A 217 68.91 -17.73 15.60
CA SER A 217 68.68 -17.09 14.28
C SER A 217 67.62 -15.98 14.34
N VAL A 218 68.13 -14.76 14.20
CA VAL A 218 67.47 -13.55 13.74
C VAL A 218 67.18 -13.66 12.25
N HIS A 219 65.94 -13.33 11.83
CA HIS A 219 65.50 -12.73 10.55
C HIS A 219 64.00 -13.08 10.38
N ARG A 220 63.08 -12.22 9.91
CA ARG A 220 63.21 -11.15 8.91
C ARG A 220 61.96 -10.24 8.99
N ARG A 221 62.16 -8.93 8.80
CA ARG A 221 61.13 -7.93 8.44
C ARG A 221 60.23 -8.40 7.29
N ARG A 222 58.93 -8.07 7.34
CA ARG A 222 58.25 -7.17 6.36
C ARG A 222 56.75 -7.00 6.68
N SER A 223 56.32 -5.78 6.99
CA SER A 223 55.05 -5.22 6.51
C SER A 223 55.27 -4.70 5.08
N PRO A 224 54.26 -4.58 4.19
CA PRO A 224 53.24 -3.50 4.27
C PRO A 224 51.81 -3.92 3.82
N SER A 225 50.75 -3.39 4.42
CA SER A 225 49.93 -2.27 3.89
C SER A 225 49.68 -2.30 2.38
N THR A 226 48.42 -2.49 1.98
CA THR A 226 47.81 -1.87 0.77
C THR A 226 46.29 -2.10 0.72
N ALA A 227 45.54 -1.01 0.91
CA ALA A 227 44.35 -0.65 0.13
C ALA A 227 44.69 0.71 -0.54
N PRO A 228 43.88 1.31 -1.43
CA PRO A 228 42.71 0.86 -2.23
C PRO A 228 43.12 0.77 -3.73
N HIS A 229 42.30 0.65 -4.78
CA HIS A 229 41.35 1.62 -5.37
C HIS A 229 40.76 1.12 -6.72
N THR A 230 39.65 1.77 -7.15
CA THR A 230 39.08 1.84 -8.52
C THR A 230 38.36 0.57 -9.03
N SER A 231 37.31 0.58 -9.85
CA SER A 231 36.36 1.57 -10.37
C SER A 231 35.49 0.83 -11.39
N SER A 232 34.25 1.29 -11.61
CA SER A 232 33.51 1.24 -12.88
C SER A 232 33.03 -0.14 -13.39
N ASP A 233 31.73 -0.39 -13.46
CA ASP A 233 30.78 0.07 -14.50
C ASP A 233 30.57 -1.03 -15.55
N SER A 234 29.30 -1.29 -15.90
CA SER A 234 28.78 -1.90 -17.16
C SER A 234 27.53 -2.75 -16.91
N GLY A 235 26.42 -2.38 -17.57
CA GLY A 235 25.32 -3.30 -17.90
C GLY A 235 23.93 -2.73 -17.70
#